data_AF-A0A976M671-F1
#
_entry.id   AF-A0A976M671-F1
#
_cell.length_a   1.000
_cell.length_b   1.000
_cell.length_c   1.000
_cell.angle_alpha   90.00
_cell.angle_beta   90.00
_cell.angle_gamma   90.00
#
_symmetry.space_group_name_H-M   'P 1'
#
loop_
_entity.id
_entity.type
_entity.pdbx_description
1 polymer ?
#
loop_
_entity_poly.entity_id
_entity_poly.type
_entity_poly.pdbx_seq_one_letter_code
_entity_poly.pdbx_strand_id
1 'polypeptide(L)'
;MKEIELVNVNKSYTSSDFKITAVTESYQECCCFEKVTYTIKYDEATWPEDGRLRFLLRDYYHHFYYFFVNTGKFIYDIPDRPLESLEVYYYKLNHKNPLVVGFTSVSNVTTYFSFDELRDAEVSSIIDDSFSRSELLNLLISLNAIVNSKIRFFQSEGTNRGIKSVLEFVGFFKVIIFTPDLSYGLSDHRIFSNNFFDRHKSFNKIDSSVLVRLPSKEFNSIHVYYTYDRKVALMVDFIDDCRKYQFFRVDENCWNFQTLDAVETDRLLGLKLAKIYKDLKFRVGKPISLGHVLLDIMDLDGVEVIRLRPFSYRGVYLGLLFGFGFFLTFLLLLFLLANYEFITDFLRGQV
;
A
#
# COMPACT_ATOMS: atom_id res chain seq x y z
N MET A 1 6.88 23.65 24.90
CA MET A 1 7.60 23.25 23.67
C MET A 1 6.79 22.17 22.99
N LYS A 2 6.36 22.35 21.74
CA LYS A 2 5.56 21.36 21.00
C LYS A 2 6.48 20.28 20.42
N GLU A 3 6.10 19.02 20.58
CA GLU A 3 6.80 17.88 19.99
C GLU A 3 6.23 17.59 18.59
N ILE A 4 7.11 17.26 17.64
CA ILE A 4 6.73 17.03 16.25
C ILE A 4 6.93 15.55 15.92
N GLU A 5 5.85 14.78 15.89
CA GLU A 5 5.89 13.37 15.52
C GLU A 5 6.06 13.21 14.00
N LEU A 6 7.21 12.64 13.61
CA LEU A 6 7.65 12.39 12.24
C LEU A 6 7.12 11.07 11.65
N VAL A 7 6.05 10.55 12.23
CA VAL A 7 5.39 9.31 11.77
C VAL A 7 4.15 9.65 10.94
N ASN A 8 3.64 10.88 11.05
CA ASN A 8 2.43 11.32 10.36
C ASN A 8 2.74 11.90 8.99
N VAL A 9 2.72 11.01 7.99
CA VAL A 9 2.77 11.33 6.56
C VAL A 9 1.65 12.33 6.19
N ASN A 10 1.99 13.34 5.39
CA ASN A 10 1.07 14.37 4.84
C ASN A 10 0.42 15.31 5.86
N LYS A 11 1.09 15.63 6.97
CA LYS A 11 0.67 16.73 7.86
C LYS A 11 1.58 17.95 7.70
N SER A 12 0.98 19.13 7.73
CA SER A 12 1.69 20.39 7.92
C SER A 12 1.60 20.81 9.37
N TYR A 13 2.74 21.11 9.99
CA TYR A 13 2.80 21.68 11.33
C TYR A 13 3.07 23.18 11.21
N THR A 14 2.31 24.00 11.92
CA THR A 14 2.51 25.46 11.93
C THR A 14 2.57 25.94 13.38
N SER A 15 3.66 26.63 13.70
CA SER A 15 3.88 27.38 14.94
C SER A 15 3.93 28.88 14.61
N SER A 16 4.06 29.73 15.63
CA SER A 16 4.35 31.16 15.47
C SER A 16 5.70 31.45 14.83
N ASP A 17 6.64 30.48 14.89
CA ASP A 17 8.06 30.71 14.58
C ASP A 17 8.53 29.90 13.36
N PHE A 18 7.76 28.87 12.94
CA PHE A 18 8.11 28.00 11.83
C PHE A 18 6.91 27.22 11.28
N LYS A 19 7.06 26.76 10.03
CA LYS A 19 6.15 25.86 9.32
C LYS A 19 6.91 24.64 8.79
N ILE A 20 6.43 23.45 9.12
CA ILE A 20 6.95 22.19 8.59
C ILE A 20 5.94 21.59 7.63
N THR A 21 6.43 21.14 6.48
CA THR A 21 5.62 20.48 5.45
C THR A 21 6.21 19.10 5.18
N ALA A 22 5.42 18.04 5.34
CA ALA A 22 5.83 16.68 5.06
C ALA A 22 5.34 16.23 3.68
N VAL A 23 6.24 15.68 2.87
CA VAL A 23 5.95 15.06 1.58
C VAL A 23 6.49 13.65 1.58
N THR A 24 5.66 12.68 1.19
CA THR A 24 6.07 11.30 1.03
C THR A 24 6.12 10.94 -0.45
N GLU A 25 7.23 10.36 -0.87
CA GLU A 25 7.46 9.90 -2.22
C GLU A 25 8.14 8.52 -2.22
N SER A 26 7.89 7.74 -3.28
CA SER A 26 8.65 6.51 -3.49
C SER A 26 10.11 6.85 -3.78
N TYR A 27 11.03 6.09 -3.20
CA TYR A 27 12.45 6.26 -3.45
C TYR A 27 12.77 5.87 -4.90
N GLN A 28 13.35 6.79 -5.67
CA GLN A 28 13.45 6.67 -7.12
C GLN A 28 14.33 5.49 -7.55
N GLU A 29 15.40 5.26 -6.80
CA GLU A 29 16.36 4.18 -7.06
C GLU A 29 15.78 2.81 -6.67
N CYS A 30 14.75 2.77 -5.82
CA CYS A 30 14.10 1.53 -5.39
C CYS A 30 12.73 1.78 -4.74
N CYS A 31 11.65 1.52 -5.48
CA CYS A 31 10.27 1.84 -5.05
C CYS A 31 9.76 1.04 -3.84
N CYS A 32 10.51 0.03 -3.40
CA CYS A 32 10.25 -0.72 -2.18
C CYS A 32 10.57 0.09 -0.92
N PHE A 33 11.30 1.20 -1.07
CA PHE A 33 11.51 2.20 -0.04
C PHE A 33 10.70 3.46 -0.32
N GLU A 34 10.35 4.15 0.76
CA GLU A 34 9.74 5.46 0.70
C GLU A 34 10.61 6.47 1.42
N LYS A 35 10.61 7.70 0.89
CA LYS A 35 11.25 8.85 1.48
C LYS A 35 10.17 9.80 1.98
N VAL A 36 10.27 10.20 3.23
CA VAL A 36 9.47 11.28 3.81
C VAL A 36 10.37 12.48 4.03
N THR A 37 10.12 13.55 3.29
CA THR A 37 10.86 14.80 3.39
C THR A 37 10.04 15.81 4.19
N TYR A 38 10.62 16.32 5.27
CA TYR A 38 10.09 17.38 6.11
C TYR A 38 10.83 18.67 5.79
N THR A 39 10.20 19.56 5.02
CA THR A 39 10.75 20.90 4.73
C THR A 39 10.35 21.86 5.83
N ILE A 40 11.35 22.59 6.36
CA ILE A 40 11.18 23.54 7.46
C ILE A 40 11.31 24.95 6.89
N LYS A 41 10.30 25.79 7.10
CA LYS A 41 10.33 27.21 6.78
C LYS A 41 10.27 28.00 8.08
N TYR A 42 11.28 28.80 8.36
CA TYR A 42 11.33 29.69 9.50
C TYR A 42 10.71 31.04 9.14
N ASP A 43 10.03 31.69 10.08
CA ASP A 43 9.61 33.07 9.91
C ASP A 43 10.80 34.02 10.10
N GLU A 44 10.87 35.09 9.32
CA GLU A 44 11.98 36.04 9.33
C GLU A 44 12.13 36.65 10.74
N ALA A 45 13.27 36.38 11.39
CA ALA A 45 13.69 36.87 12.72
C ALA A 45 13.19 36.12 13.98
N THR A 46 12.41 35.04 13.87
CA THR A 46 12.00 34.22 15.03
C THR A 46 12.70 32.87 15.02
N TRP A 47 13.99 32.89 15.31
CA TRP A 47 14.66 31.70 15.84
C TRP A 47 14.11 31.46 17.24
N PRO A 48 13.75 30.23 17.63
CA PRO A 48 13.62 29.92 19.05
C PRO A 48 14.95 30.32 19.71
N GLU A 49 14.95 31.22 20.71
CA GLU A 49 16.18 31.66 21.39
C GLU A 49 16.96 30.47 22.00
N ASP A 50 16.27 29.36 22.24
CA ASP A 50 16.83 28.10 22.71
C ASP A 50 17.12 27.08 21.59
N GLY A 51 16.82 27.39 20.33
CA GLY A 51 17.11 26.59 19.14
C GLY A 51 16.31 25.29 18.98
N ARG A 52 15.50 24.90 19.97
CA ARG A 52 15.07 23.50 20.13
C ARG A 52 13.83 23.15 19.30
N LEU A 53 14.04 22.68 18.08
CA LEU A 53 13.07 21.80 17.43
C LEU A 53 13.23 20.39 17.99
N ARG A 54 12.15 19.82 18.52
CA ARG A 54 12.07 18.43 18.97
C ARG A 54 11.28 17.60 17.98
N PHE A 55 11.97 16.71 17.32
CA PHE A 55 11.39 15.74 16.42
C PHE A 55 11.27 14.40 17.11
N LEU A 56 10.13 13.73 16.98
CA LEU A 56 9.91 12.39 17.53
C LEU A 56 9.89 11.38 16.39
N LEU A 57 10.87 10.48 16.38
CA LEU A 57 10.83 9.25 15.58
C LEU A 57 10.32 8.11 16.45
N ARG A 58 9.47 7.26 15.86
CA ARG A 58 8.89 6.11 16.55
C ARG A 58 9.36 4.84 15.87
N ASP A 59 9.79 3.85 16.67
CA ASP A 59 10.12 2.52 16.18
C ASP A 59 8.93 1.53 16.29
N TYR A 60 9.15 0.30 15.82
CA TYR A 60 8.19 -0.81 15.91
C TYR A 60 7.73 -1.10 17.35
N TYR A 61 8.60 -0.92 18.33
CA TYR A 61 8.32 -1.13 19.76
C TYR A 61 7.70 0.08 20.45
N HIS A 62 7.41 1.15 19.70
CA HIS A 62 6.85 2.40 20.20
C HIS A 62 7.78 3.18 21.12
N HIS A 63 9.08 2.99 21.00
CA HIS A 63 10.06 3.89 21.58
C HIS A 63 10.10 5.19 20.78
N PHE A 64 10.29 6.29 21.49
CA PHE A 64 10.37 7.62 20.92
C PHE A 64 11.80 8.13 21.02
N TYR A 65 12.32 8.59 19.89
CA TYR A 65 13.65 9.19 19.79
C TYR A 65 13.50 10.67 19.50
N TYR A 66 14.19 11.49 20.28
CA TYR A 66 14.21 12.93 20.12
C TYR A 66 15.56 13.40 19.59
N PHE A 67 15.54 14.43 18.75
CA PHE A 67 16.73 15.22 18.43
C PHE A 67 16.45 16.70 18.63
N PHE A 68 17.45 17.43 19.12
CA PHE A 68 17.35 18.86 19.44
C PHE A 68 18.28 19.62 18.51
N VAL A 69 17.81 20.76 18.02
CA VAL A 69 18.66 21.70 17.31
C VAL A 69 19.22 22.68 18.36
N ASN A 70 20.55 22.80 18.46
CA ASN A 70 21.29 23.89 19.14
C ASN A 70 21.20 24.05 20.68
N THR A 71 21.84 23.18 21.50
CA THR A 71 22.05 23.51 22.93
C THR A 71 23.33 23.01 23.62
N GLY A 72 24.35 22.48 22.93
CA GLY A 72 25.65 22.18 23.56
C GLY A 72 25.63 21.19 24.74
N LYS A 73 24.50 20.49 25.00
CA LYS A 73 24.40 19.31 25.86
C LYS A 73 23.49 18.28 25.19
N PHE A 74 24.12 17.62 24.23
CA PHE A 74 23.97 16.23 23.85
C PHE A 74 22.58 15.68 23.63
N ILE A 75 22.05 16.11 22.48
CA ILE A 75 21.06 15.44 21.63
C ILE A 75 21.34 15.97 20.21
N TYR A 76 22.02 15.21 19.37
CA TYR A 76 22.52 15.52 18.00
C TYR A 76 22.71 17.01 17.65
N ASP A 77 23.89 17.55 17.95
CA ASP A 77 24.29 18.90 17.57
C ASP A 77 24.72 18.91 16.09
N ILE A 78 23.83 19.31 15.19
CA ILE A 78 24.16 19.54 13.78
C ILE A 78 24.79 20.94 13.73
N PRO A 79 26.09 21.05 13.42
CA PRO A 79 26.88 22.24 13.71
C PRO A 79 26.24 23.53 13.17
N ASP A 80 25.90 24.44 14.09
CA ASP A 80 25.68 25.89 13.95
C ASP A 80 24.86 26.39 12.73
N ARG A 81 24.00 25.56 12.14
CA ARG A 81 23.20 25.97 10.99
C ARG A 81 21.75 25.51 11.10
N PRO A 82 20.81 26.31 10.58
CA PRO A 82 19.42 25.91 10.51
C PRO A 82 19.27 24.64 9.66
N LEU A 83 18.27 23.83 9.99
CA LEU A 83 17.88 22.72 9.12
C LEU A 83 16.88 23.25 8.10
N GLU A 84 17.20 23.06 6.82
CA GLU A 84 16.27 23.36 5.74
C GLU A 84 15.28 22.20 5.55
N SER A 85 15.78 20.97 5.66
CA SER A 85 14.95 19.78 5.57
C SER A 85 15.51 18.60 6.34
N LEU A 86 14.61 17.66 6.63
CA LEU A 86 14.91 16.34 7.14
C LEU A 86 14.33 15.30 6.18
N GLU A 87 15.11 14.28 5.84
CA GLU A 87 14.66 13.13 5.06
C GLU A 87 14.65 11.89 5.94
N VAL A 88 13.57 11.12 5.90
CA VAL A 88 13.49 9.84 6.62
C VAL A 88 13.10 8.74 5.64
N TYR A 89 13.87 7.67 5.63
CA TYR A 89 13.71 6.56 4.71
C TYR A 89 13.10 5.35 5.43
N TYR A 90 12.09 4.76 4.80
CA TYR A 90 11.34 3.63 5.33
C TYR A 90 11.24 2.52 4.30
N TYR A 91 11.06 1.28 4.76
CA TYR A 91 10.54 0.23 3.89
C TYR A 91 9.03 0.42 3.70
N LYS A 92 8.56 0.41 2.45
CA LYS A 92 7.16 0.74 2.08
C LYS A 92 6.12 -0.13 2.79
N LEU A 93 6.41 -1.40 3.03
CA LEU A 93 5.46 -2.30 3.69
C LEU A 93 5.62 -2.33 5.22
N ASN A 94 6.54 -1.52 5.77
CA ASN A 94 6.69 -1.31 7.20
C ASN A 94 7.19 0.10 7.55
N HIS A 95 6.30 1.10 7.51
CA HIS A 95 6.60 2.49 7.89
C HIS A 95 6.87 2.71 9.38
N LYS A 96 6.79 1.67 10.22
CA LYS A 96 7.01 1.81 11.66
C LYS A 96 8.48 1.89 12.04
N ASN A 97 9.39 1.56 11.11
CA ASN A 97 10.81 1.53 11.36
C ASN A 97 11.54 2.46 10.38
N PRO A 98 11.95 3.66 10.83
CA PRO A 98 12.94 4.44 10.09
C PRO A 98 14.20 3.59 9.90
N LEU A 99 14.77 3.63 8.70
CA LEU A 99 16.03 2.95 8.38
C LEU A 99 17.19 3.94 8.38
N VAL A 100 16.99 5.08 7.71
CA VAL A 100 17.98 6.13 7.57
C VAL A 100 17.34 7.48 7.80
N VAL A 101 18.08 8.38 8.42
CA VAL A 101 17.71 9.79 8.57
C VAL A 101 18.78 10.66 7.93
N GLY A 102 18.36 11.57 7.05
CA GLY A 102 19.20 12.57 6.41
C GLY A 102 18.88 13.97 6.91
N PHE A 103 19.89 14.73 7.29
CA PHE A 103 19.74 16.11 7.75
C PHE A 103 20.34 17.08 6.74
N THR A 104 19.54 18.00 6.22
CA THR A 104 19.98 19.01 5.26
C THR A 104 20.12 20.36 5.94
N SER A 105 21.35 20.86 6.00
CA SER A 105 21.64 22.22 6.48
C SER A 105 21.34 23.29 5.41
N VAL A 106 21.22 24.56 5.78
CA VAL A 106 21.05 25.71 4.84
C VAL A 106 22.16 25.81 3.78
N SER A 107 23.31 25.17 3.99
CA SER A 107 24.34 25.01 2.96
C SER A 107 23.97 24.01 1.85
N ASN A 108 22.78 23.41 1.88
CA ASN A 108 22.32 22.34 0.99
C ASN A 108 23.17 21.06 1.02
N VAL A 109 23.96 20.86 2.07
CA VAL A 109 24.66 19.60 2.31
C VAL A 109 23.80 18.73 3.21
N THR A 110 23.51 17.50 2.74
CA THR A 110 22.74 16.50 3.48
C THR A 110 23.68 15.45 4.05
N THR A 111 23.63 15.25 5.36
CA THR A 111 24.39 14.21 6.08
C THR A 111 23.44 13.09 6.48
N TYR A 112 23.78 11.84 6.16
CA TYR A 112 22.95 10.67 6.43
C TYR A 112 23.49 9.82 7.58
N PHE A 113 22.57 9.27 8.37
CA PHE A 113 22.85 8.41 9.52
C PHE A 113 21.92 7.20 9.51
N SER A 114 22.39 6.04 9.97
CA SER A 114 21.50 4.90 10.19
C SER A 114 20.62 5.16 11.43
N PHE A 115 19.39 4.67 11.42
CA PHE A 115 18.49 4.88 12.55
C PHE A 115 18.91 4.12 13.81
N ASP A 116 19.54 2.95 13.66
CA ASP A 116 20.06 2.17 14.79
C ASP A 116 21.20 2.91 15.51
N GLU A 117 22.11 3.56 14.77
CA GLU A 117 23.12 4.47 15.37
C GLU A 117 22.46 5.64 16.11
N LEU A 118 21.38 6.18 15.55
CA LEU A 118 20.63 7.26 16.20
C LEU A 118 19.93 6.81 17.49
N ARG A 119 19.64 5.51 17.62
CA ARG A 119 19.02 4.91 18.81
C ARG A 119 20.03 4.65 19.92
N ASP A 120 21.17 4.06 19.57
CA ASP A 120 22.08 3.44 20.55
C ASP A 120 23.14 4.42 21.11
N ALA A 121 23.16 5.66 20.63
CA ALA A 121 24.09 6.66 21.11
C ALA A 121 23.64 7.32 22.43
N GLU A 122 24.13 6.80 23.57
CA GLU A 122 24.36 7.68 24.72
C GLU A 122 25.49 8.65 24.37
N VAL A 123 25.01 9.78 23.90
CA VAL A 123 25.69 10.90 23.28
C VAL A 123 27.09 11.25 23.83
N SER A 124 28.10 11.27 22.95
CA SER A 124 29.14 12.31 23.02
C SER A 124 29.87 12.64 21.70
N SER A 125 29.84 11.78 20.67
CA SER A 125 30.37 12.14 19.34
C SER A 125 30.01 11.06 18.33
N ILE A 126 29.12 11.34 17.38
CA ILE A 126 28.99 10.52 16.18
C ILE A 126 29.05 11.47 14.99
N ILE A 127 30.27 11.73 14.51
CA ILE A 127 30.55 12.37 13.23
C ILE A 127 31.59 11.53 12.46
N ASP A 128 31.68 10.22 12.71
CA ASP A 128 32.63 9.36 11.99
C ASP A 128 31.95 8.35 11.06
N ASP A 129 30.67 8.02 11.27
CA ASP A 129 29.95 7.01 10.46
C ASP A 129 28.91 7.62 9.49
N SER A 130 28.99 8.94 9.23
CA SER A 130 28.16 9.53 8.19
C SER A 130 28.54 8.97 6.82
N PHE A 131 27.56 8.50 6.05
CA PHE A 131 27.80 7.93 4.73
C PHE A 131 27.33 8.85 3.62
N SER A 132 27.89 8.62 2.44
CA SER A 132 27.59 9.41 1.24
C SER A 132 26.23 9.03 0.65
N ARG A 133 25.63 9.96 -0.10
CA ARG A 133 24.38 9.67 -0.85
C ARG A 133 24.49 8.45 -1.76
N SER A 134 25.66 8.19 -2.35
CA SER A 134 25.90 7.03 -3.21
C SER A 134 25.78 5.68 -2.48
N GLU A 135 26.00 5.65 -1.17
CA GLU A 135 25.94 4.42 -0.37
C GLU A 135 24.53 4.13 0.18
N LEU A 136 23.64 5.12 0.12
CA LEU A 136 22.31 5.09 0.72
C LEU A 136 21.48 3.87 0.31
N LEU A 137 21.44 3.54 -0.99
CA LEU A 137 20.64 2.40 -1.46
C LEU A 137 21.10 1.08 -0.83
N ASN A 138 22.41 0.81 -0.82
CA ASN A 138 22.97 -0.42 -0.28
C ASN A 138 22.77 -0.49 1.24
N LEU A 139 22.86 0.65 1.92
CA LEU A 139 22.60 0.71 3.35
C LEU A 139 21.11 0.45 3.65
N LEU A 140 20.18 1.03 2.89
CA LEU A 140 18.74 0.78 3.04
C LEU A 140 18.42 -0.71 2.89
N ILE A 141 18.99 -1.37 1.88
CA ILE A 141 18.84 -2.82 1.67
C ILE A 141 19.38 -3.60 2.87
N SER A 142 20.58 -3.25 3.35
CA SER A 142 21.24 -3.96 4.44
C SER A 142 20.48 -3.82 5.77
N LEU A 143 20.06 -2.60 6.11
CA LEU A 143 19.27 -2.32 7.31
C LEU A 143 17.88 -2.97 7.23
N ASN A 144 17.25 -2.97 6.05
CA ASN A 144 15.97 -3.63 5.85
C ASN A 144 16.03 -5.14 6.11
N ALA A 145 17.13 -5.79 5.71
CA ALA A 145 17.35 -7.21 5.96
C ALA A 145 17.44 -7.53 7.45
N ILE A 146 17.96 -6.62 8.26
CA ILE A 146 18.06 -6.75 9.73
C ILE A 146 16.69 -6.51 10.38
N VAL A 147 16.01 -5.43 9.99
CA VAL A 147 14.85 -4.91 10.73
C VAL A 147 13.52 -5.55 10.32
N ASN A 148 13.34 -5.87 9.04
CA ASN A 148 12.05 -6.34 8.51
C ASN A 148 12.01 -7.84 8.19
N SER A 149 13.13 -8.54 8.32
CA SER A 149 13.30 -9.96 7.98
C SER A 149 12.89 -10.30 6.53
N LYS A 150 13.18 -11.53 6.08
CA LYS A 150 12.72 -12.04 4.79
C LYS A 150 11.82 -13.28 4.97
N ILE A 151 10.87 -13.45 4.08
CA ILE A 151 10.02 -14.63 3.94
C ILE A 151 10.81 -15.72 3.23
N ARG A 152 10.96 -16.88 3.87
CA ARG A 152 11.47 -18.09 3.22
C ARG A 152 10.36 -18.80 2.45
N PHE A 153 10.50 -18.85 1.15
CA PHE A 153 9.60 -19.49 0.21
C PHE A 153 9.98 -20.95 -0.06
N PHE A 154 8.99 -21.84 0.04
CA PHE A 154 9.14 -23.26 -0.24
C PHE A 154 8.22 -23.70 -1.38
N GLN A 155 8.81 -24.30 -2.41
CA GLN A 155 8.11 -24.91 -3.54
C GLN A 155 7.56 -26.30 -3.19
N SER A 156 6.88 -26.40 -2.05
CA SER A 156 6.31 -27.64 -1.56
C SER A 156 4.99 -27.37 -0.85
N GLU A 157 4.41 -28.44 -0.33
CA GLU A 157 3.36 -28.35 0.68
C GLU A 157 3.96 -28.10 2.07
N GLY A 158 3.19 -27.44 2.93
CA GLY A 158 3.54 -27.18 4.31
C GLY A 158 2.54 -26.23 4.96
N THR A 159 2.92 -25.67 6.12
CA THR A 159 2.10 -24.73 6.90
C THR A 159 2.83 -23.42 7.02
N ASN A 160 2.17 -22.32 6.64
CA ASN A 160 2.75 -20.99 6.77
C ASN A 160 3.00 -20.66 8.25
N ARG A 161 4.09 -19.94 8.53
CA ARG A 161 4.43 -19.51 9.89
C ARG A 161 5.03 -18.11 9.87
N GLY A 162 4.62 -17.26 10.80
CA GLY A 162 5.14 -15.90 10.92
C GLY A 162 4.89 -15.06 9.68
N ILE A 163 3.79 -15.26 8.97
CA ILE A 163 3.42 -14.48 7.78
C ILE A 163 2.15 -13.71 8.09
N LYS A 164 2.17 -12.39 7.86
CA LYS A 164 0.97 -11.55 7.85
C LYS A 164 0.54 -11.30 6.41
N SER A 165 -0.76 -11.21 6.18
CA SER A 165 -1.34 -10.86 4.88
C SER A 165 -2.17 -9.59 4.99
N VAL A 166 -1.94 -8.62 4.10
CA VAL A 166 -2.74 -7.41 3.98
C VAL A 166 -3.49 -7.43 2.65
N LEU A 167 -4.75 -7.01 2.66
CA LEU A 167 -5.55 -6.86 1.45
C LEU A 167 -5.56 -5.39 1.03
N GLU A 168 -5.12 -5.12 -0.18
CA GLU A 168 -5.11 -3.78 -0.79
C GLU A 168 -5.76 -3.81 -2.19
N PHE A 169 -5.80 -2.64 -2.83
CA PHE A 169 -6.34 -2.46 -4.17
C PHE A 169 -5.36 -1.71 -5.06
N VAL A 170 -5.21 -2.19 -6.29
CA VAL A 170 -4.55 -1.46 -7.37
C VAL A 170 -5.60 -1.22 -8.45
N GLY A 171 -6.14 0.00 -8.50
CA GLY A 171 -7.34 0.30 -9.27
C GLY A 171 -8.51 -0.58 -8.84
N PHE A 172 -9.01 -1.41 -9.75
CA PHE A 172 -10.13 -2.35 -9.50
C PHE A 172 -9.68 -3.78 -9.14
N PHE A 173 -8.36 -4.02 -9.10
CA PHE A 173 -7.79 -5.33 -8.78
C PHE A 173 -7.49 -5.44 -7.29
N LYS A 174 -7.67 -6.64 -6.75
CA LYS A 174 -7.34 -6.93 -5.35
C LYS A 174 -5.94 -7.48 -5.26
N VAL A 175 -5.19 -7.04 -4.26
CA VAL A 175 -3.83 -7.52 -4.00
C VAL A 175 -3.76 -8.08 -2.60
N ILE A 176 -3.32 -9.32 -2.46
CA ILE A 176 -2.91 -9.87 -1.18
C ILE A 176 -1.41 -9.71 -1.07
N ILE A 177 -0.97 -8.96 -0.07
CA ILE A 177 0.44 -8.72 0.21
C ILE A 177 0.85 -9.56 1.41
N PHE A 178 1.71 -10.54 1.20
CA PHE A 178 2.33 -11.34 2.24
C PHE A 178 3.64 -10.70 2.66
N THR A 179 3.80 -10.49 3.97
CA THR A 179 5.00 -9.92 4.60
C THR A 179 5.35 -10.70 5.87
N PRO A 180 6.59 -10.60 6.37
CA PRO A 180 6.96 -11.13 7.68
C PRO A 180 6.07 -10.54 8.79
N ASP A 181 5.58 -11.40 9.67
CA ASP A 181 4.94 -11.00 10.91
C ASP A 181 5.97 -10.94 12.04
N LEU A 182 6.48 -9.74 12.30
CA LEU A 182 7.52 -9.50 13.31
C LEU A 182 7.05 -9.78 14.74
N SER A 183 5.75 -9.94 14.99
CA SER A 183 5.25 -10.39 16.30
C SER A 183 5.66 -11.83 16.64
N TYR A 184 6.01 -12.63 15.63
CA TYR A 184 6.53 -14.00 15.78
C TYR A 184 8.07 -14.05 15.90
N GLY A 185 8.73 -12.90 16.03
CA GLY A 185 10.18 -12.75 16.08
C GLY A 185 10.80 -12.37 14.73
N LEU A 186 12.12 -12.23 14.69
CA LEU A 186 12.90 -11.85 13.50
C LEU A 186 13.31 -13.04 12.63
N SER A 187 13.07 -14.27 13.11
CA SER A 187 13.44 -15.50 12.42
C SER A 187 12.22 -16.41 12.24
N ASP A 188 12.25 -17.23 11.19
CA ASP A 188 11.27 -18.27 10.92
C ASP A 188 9.95 -17.87 10.21
N HIS A 189 10.05 -16.93 9.27
CA HIS A 189 8.93 -16.57 8.38
C HIS A 189 8.91 -17.51 7.17
N ARG A 190 7.92 -18.41 7.10
CA ARG A 190 7.83 -19.43 6.03
C ARG A 190 6.52 -19.35 5.30
N ILE A 191 6.59 -19.40 3.98
CA ILE A 191 5.42 -19.53 3.11
C ILE A 191 5.63 -20.67 2.12
N PHE A 192 4.57 -21.44 1.89
CA PHE A 192 4.60 -22.60 1.01
C PHE A 192 3.78 -22.33 -0.25
N SER A 193 4.25 -22.86 -1.38
CA SER A 193 3.64 -22.67 -2.71
C SER A 193 2.16 -23.09 -2.77
N ASN A 194 1.74 -24.06 -1.98
CA ASN A 194 0.33 -24.50 -1.89
C ASN A 194 -0.57 -23.53 -1.08
N ASN A 195 0.02 -22.53 -0.42
CA ASN A 195 -0.69 -21.67 0.54
C ASN A 195 -0.70 -20.18 0.18
N PHE A 196 0.00 -19.73 -0.86
CA PHE A 196 -0.02 -18.30 -1.21
C PHE A 196 -1.30 -17.88 -1.97
N PHE A 197 -2.08 -18.84 -2.49
CA PHE A 197 -3.44 -18.60 -2.95
C PHE A 197 -4.44 -18.88 -1.83
N ASP A 198 -5.33 -17.94 -1.55
CA ASP A 198 -6.32 -18.10 -0.48
C ASP A 198 -7.66 -18.66 -0.98
N ARG A 199 -7.95 -18.51 -2.28
CA ARG A 199 -9.15 -19.00 -2.95
C ARG A 199 -8.84 -19.68 -4.28
N HIS A 200 -9.68 -20.65 -4.64
CA HIS A 200 -9.57 -21.40 -5.89
C HIS A 200 -8.15 -21.92 -6.15
N LYS A 201 -7.51 -22.45 -5.10
CA LYS A 201 -6.07 -22.78 -5.08
C LYS A 201 -5.65 -23.67 -6.23
N SER A 202 -6.43 -24.69 -6.56
CA SER A 202 -6.15 -25.61 -7.67
C SER A 202 -6.10 -24.90 -9.00
N PHE A 203 -7.03 -23.98 -9.25
CA PHE A 203 -7.11 -23.20 -10.49
C PHE A 203 -6.02 -22.12 -10.55
N ASN A 204 -5.62 -21.54 -9.42
CA ASN A 204 -4.63 -20.47 -9.40
C ASN A 204 -3.17 -20.97 -9.30
N LYS A 205 -2.96 -22.26 -9.02
CA LYS A 205 -1.64 -22.85 -8.80
C LYS A 205 -0.65 -22.50 -9.92
N ILE A 206 0.58 -22.17 -9.52
CA ILE A 206 1.73 -22.09 -10.42
C ILE A 206 2.44 -23.44 -10.38
N ASP A 207 2.71 -24.01 -11.56
CA ASP A 207 3.42 -25.27 -11.66
C ASP A 207 4.85 -25.17 -11.07
N SER A 208 5.30 -26.22 -10.38
CA SER A 208 6.63 -26.25 -9.77
C SER A 208 7.75 -26.03 -10.79
N SER A 209 7.60 -26.53 -12.03
CA SER A 209 8.57 -26.32 -13.12
C SER A 209 8.77 -24.85 -13.46
N VAL A 210 7.73 -24.03 -13.27
CA VAL A 210 7.78 -22.58 -13.50
C VAL A 210 8.40 -21.88 -12.28
N LEU A 211 8.06 -22.32 -11.07
CA LEU A 211 8.62 -21.77 -9.83
C LEU A 211 10.12 -22.01 -9.66
N VAL A 212 10.69 -23.06 -10.27
CA VAL A 212 12.14 -23.34 -10.29
C VAL A 212 12.96 -22.16 -10.85
N ARG A 213 12.33 -21.24 -11.60
CA ARG A 213 12.98 -20.03 -12.12
C ARG A 213 13.30 -18.96 -11.06
N LEU A 214 12.82 -19.12 -9.82
CA LEU A 214 13.14 -18.21 -8.72
C LEU A 214 14.60 -18.39 -8.27
N PRO A 215 15.47 -17.35 -8.38
CA PRO A 215 16.88 -17.48 -8.02
C PRO A 215 17.13 -17.39 -6.51
N SER A 216 16.27 -16.65 -5.79
CA SER A 216 16.26 -16.58 -4.33
C SER A 216 15.10 -17.41 -3.78
N LYS A 217 15.25 -17.94 -2.57
CA LYS A 217 14.14 -18.50 -1.78
C LYS A 217 13.74 -17.61 -0.62
N GLU A 218 14.34 -16.43 -0.51
CA GLU A 218 14.02 -15.46 0.53
C GLU A 218 13.60 -14.14 -0.11
N PHE A 219 12.48 -13.59 0.34
CA PHE A 219 11.83 -12.43 -0.27
C PHE A 219 11.32 -11.47 0.81
N ASN A 220 11.38 -10.16 0.58
CA ASN A 220 10.83 -9.19 1.54
C ASN A 220 9.30 -9.26 1.55
N SER A 221 8.68 -9.50 0.38
CA SER A 221 7.24 -9.68 0.27
C SER A 221 6.85 -10.52 -0.94
N ILE A 222 5.61 -11.04 -0.91
CA ILE A 222 4.98 -11.71 -2.05
C ILE A 222 3.62 -11.08 -2.26
N HIS A 223 3.36 -10.57 -3.47
CA HIS A 223 2.10 -9.92 -3.81
C HIS A 223 1.33 -10.79 -4.79
N VAL A 224 0.08 -11.08 -4.49
CA VAL A 224 -0.79 -11.86 -5.39
C VAL A 224 -1.95 -10.99 -5.83
N TYR A 225 -2.00 -10.74 -7.13
CA TYR A 225 -2.99 -9.88 -7.77
C TYR A 225 -4.12 -10.73 -8.31
N TYR A 226 -5.34 -10.32 -7.99
CA TYR A 226 -6.55 -11.02 -8.38
C TYR A 226 -7.52 -10.09 -9.10
N THR A 227 -8.43 -10.72 -9.83
CA THR A 227 -9.72 -10.12 -10.16
C THR A 227 -10.45 -9.65 -8.90
N TYR A 228 -11.36 -8.67 -9.06
CA TYR A 228 -12.11 -8.10 -7.94
C TYR A 228 -12.88 -9.16 -7.11
N ASP A 229 -13.40 -10.21 -7.75
CA ASP A 229 -14.09 -11.33 -7.09
C ASP A 229 -13.15 -12.35 -6.43
N ARG A 230 -11.82 -12.18 -6.61
CA ARG A 230 -10.74 -13.05 -6.12
C ARG A 230 -10.82 -14.49 -6.63
N LYS A 231 -11.48 -14.72 -7.75
CA LYS A 231 -11.55 -16.06 -8.35
C LYS A 231 -10.28 -16.39 -9.11
N VAL A 232 -9.77 -15.41 -9.87
CA VAL A 232 -8.65 -15.60 -10.80
C VAL A 232 -7.47 -14.77 -10.30
N ALA A 233 -6.37 -15.45 -9.97
CA ALA A 233 -5.08 -14.80 -9.82
C ALA A 233 -4.54 -14.45 -11.21
N LEU A 234 -4.16 -13.19 -11.40
CA LEU A 234 -3.66 -12.64 -12.65
C LEU A 234 -2.13 -12.56 -12.65
N MET A 235 -1.55 -12.28 -11.50
CA MET A 235 -0.13 -12.03 -11.36
C MET A 235 0.34 -12.34 -9.93
N VAL A 236 1.60 -12.73 -9.80
CA VAL A 236 2.30 -12.96 -8.53
C VAL A 236 3.66 -12.30 -8.63
N ASP A 237 3.94 -11.37 -7.73
CA ASP A 237 5.26 -10.75 -7.60
C ASP A 237 5.95 -11.32 -6.37
N PHE A 238 7.19 -11.77 -6.54
CA PHE A 238 8.12 -12.01 -5.45
C PHE A 238 9.10 -10.85 -5.42
N ILE A 239 9.10 -10.09 -4.32
CA ILE A 239 9.89 -8.88 -4.18
C ILE A 239 11.10 -9.19 -3.31
N ASP A 240 12.28 -8.97 -3.87
CA ASP A 240 13.57 -9.11 -3.19
C ASP A 240 14.33 -7.80 -3.34
N ASP A 241 14.25 -6.99 -2.30
CA ASP A 241 14.79 -5.64 -2.22
C ASP A 241 14.31 -4.78 -3.39
N CYS A 242 15.18 -4.49 -4.36
CA CYS A 242 14.85 -3.65 -5.51
C CYS A 242 14.54 -4.45 -6.77
N ARG A 243 14.47 -5.78 -6.65
CA ARG A 243 14.15 -6.69 -7.75
C ARG A 243 12.79 -7.33 -7.55
N LYS A 244 12.11 -7.54 -8.68
CA LYS A 244 10.81 -8.16 -8.74
C LYS A 244 10.87 -9.35 -9.69
N TYR A 245 10.55 -10.52 -9.15
CA TYR A 245 10.38 -11.75 -9.92
C TYR A 245 8.89 -11.98 -10.12
N GLN A 246 8.43 -11.74 -11.34
CA GLN A 246 7.02 -11.64 -11.65
C GLN A 246 6.55 -12.83 -12.46
N PHE A 247 5.50 -13.47 -11.97
CA PHE A 247 4.72 -14.46 -12.70
C PHE A 247 3.41 -13.83 -13.12
N PHE A 248 3.12 -13.81 -14.41
CA PHE A 248 1.83 -13.32 -14.91
C PHE A 248 1.15 -14.39 -15.72
N ARG A 249 -0.18 -14.41 -15.63
CA ARG A 249 -1.01 -15.43 -16.24
C ARG A 249 -1.17 -15.16 -17.73
N VAL A 250 -1.03 -16.20 -18.53
CA VAL A 250 -1.15 -16.13 -20.00
C VAL A 250 -2.39 -16.86 -20.49
N ASP A 251 -2.76 -17.94 -19.80
CA ASP A 251 -3.99 -18.68 -20.05
C ASP A 251 -4.52 -19.30 -18.74
N GLU A 252 -5.52 -20.18 -18.82
CA GLU A 252 -6.12 -20.82 -17.65
C GLU A 252 -5.12 -21.63 -16.81
N ASN A 253 -4.03 -22.16 -17.37
CA ASN A 253 -3.10 -23.04 -16.64
C ASN A 253 -1.62 -22.65 -16.79
N CYS A 254 -1.31 -21.61 -17.56
CA CYS A 254 0.05 -21.21 -17.89
C CYS A 254 0.41 -19.85 -17.31
N TRP A 255 1.66 -19.80 -16.85
CA TRP A 255 2.28 -18.63 -16.27
C TRP A 255 3.57 -18.33 -17.03
N ASN A 256 3.75 -17.07 -17.39
CA ASN A 256 5.05 -16.57 -17.84
C ASN A 256 5.81 -15.98 -16.67
N PHE A 257 7.14 -15.95 -16.82
CA PHE A 257 8.07 -15.44 -15.82
C PHE A 257 8.92 -14.34 -16.42
N GLN A 258 9.10 -13.26 -15.66
CA GLN A 258 10.04 -12.20 -15.99
C GLN A 258 10.68 -11.61 -14.73
N THR A 259 11.88 -11.09 -14.89
CA THR A 259 12.60 -10.37 -13.84
C THR A 259 12.72 -8.91 -14.23
N LEU A 260 12.35 -8.02 -13.33
CA LEU A 260 12.33 -6.57 -13.54
C LEU A 260 12.95 -5.88 -12.32
N ASP A 261 13.51 -4.69 -12.51
CA ASP A 261 13.70 -3.78 -11.40
C ASP A 261 12.31 -3.36 -10.87
N ALA A 262 12.22 -3.09 -9.56
CA ALA A 262 10.93 -2.95 -8.90
C ALA A 262 10.11 -1.71 -9.35
N VAL A 263 10.63 -0.87 -10.25
CA VAL A 263 9.99 0.39 -10.67
C VAL A 263 8.72 0.15 -11.50
N GLU A 264 7.57 0.14 -10.84
CA GLU A 264 6.26 0.10 -11.48
C GLU A 264 5.26 0.89 -10.61
N THR A 265 4.69 1.96 -11.16
CA THR A 265 3.68 2.75 -10.44
C THR A 265 2.34 2.03 -10.42
N ASP A 266 1.48 2.33 -9.44
CA ASP A 266 0.15 1.71 -9.32
C ASP A 266 -0.69 1.89 -10.60
N ARG A 267 -0.53 3.02 -11.31
CA ARG A 267 -1.22 3.27 -12.58
C ARG A 267 -0.75 2.32 -13.68
N LEU A 268 0.56 2.14 -13.84
CA LEU A 268 1.12 1.23 -14.85
C LEU A 268 0.75 -0.22 -14.53
N LEU A 269 0.83 -0.59 -13.25
CA LEU A 269 0.44 -1.90 -12.75
C LEU A 269 -1.05 -2.18 -13.00
N GLY A 270 -1.93 -1.21 -12.74
CA GLY A 270 -3.36 -1.33 -13.03
C GLY A 270 -3.65 -1.56 -14.51
N LEU A 271 -2.98 -0.84 -15.41
CA LEU A 271 -3.11 -1.03 -16.87
C LEU A 271 -2.64 -2.42 -17.31
N LYS A 272 -1.54 -2.91 -16.74
CA LYS A 272 -0.99 -4.23 -17.03
C LYS A 272 -1.92 -5.35 -16.56
N LEU A 273 -2.48 -5.25 -15.36
CA LEU A 273 -3.46 -6.19 -14.84
C LEU A 273 -4.74 -6.21 -15.69
N ALA A 274 -5.20 -5.05 -16.15
CA ALA A 274 -6.33 -4.94 -17.08
C ALA A 274 -6.04 -5.64 -18.40
N LYS A 275 -4.83 -5.46 -18.95
CA LYS A 275 -4.40 -6.16 -20.17
C LYS A 275 -4.37 -7.68 -19.99
N ILE A 276 -3.74 -8.19 -18.92
CA ILE A 276 -3.70 -9.63 -18.61
C ILE A 276 -5.12 -10.19 -18.53
N TYR A 277 -6.00 -9.52 -17.79
CA TYR A 277 -7.38 -9.95 -17.64
C TYR A 277 -8.16 -9.97 -18.95
N LYS A 278 -7.99 -8.94 -19.78
CA LYS A 278 -8.61 -8.83 -21.11
C LYS A 278 -8.15 -9.98 -22.03
N ASP A 279 -6.84 -10.26 -22.07
CA ASP A 279 -6.28 -11.33 -22.89
C ASP A 279 -6.79 -12.73 -22.47
N LEU A 280 -7.03 -12.95 -21.18
CA LEU A 280 -7.64 -14.18 -20.66
C LEU A 280 -9.10 -14.35 -21.08
N LYS A 281 -9.89 -13.27 -21.07
CA LYS A 281 -11.32 -13.27 -21.44
C LYS A 281 -11.58 -13.70 -22.88
N PHE A 282 -10.61 -13.58 -23.80
CA PHE A 282 -10.79 -13.96 -25.20
C PHE A 282 -10.61 -15.46 -25.49
N ARG A 283 -10.22 -16.27 -24.51
CA ARG A 283 -10.06 -17.73 -24.69
C ARG A 283 -11.14 -18.59 -24.03
N VAL A 284 -11.98 -18.00 -23.16
CA VAL A 284 -12.97 -18.76 -22.37
C VAL A 284 -14.37 -18.29 -22.75
N GLY A 285 -15.12 -19.10 -23.50
CA GLY A 285 -16.49 -18.82 -23.95
C GLY A 285 -17.57 -18.74 -22.85
N LYS A 286 -17.18 -18.50 -21.58
CA LYS A 286 -18.10 -18.29 -20.45
C LYS A 286 -17.59 -17.12 -19.58
N PRO A 287 -18.36 -16.03 -19.43
CA PRO A 287 -17.95 -14.91 -18.59
C PRO A 287 -17.89 -15.31 -17.11
N ILE A 288 -16.75 -15.06 -16.47
CA ILE A 288 -16.50 -15.34 -15.04
C ILE A 288 -17.08 -14.19 -14.17
N SER A 289 -18.41 -14.09 -14.10
CA SER A 289 -19.18 -13.32 -13.09
C SER A 289 -19.09 -11.78 -13.04
N LEU A 290 -20.03 -11.15 -12.33
CA LEU A 290 -20.38 -9.71 -12.30
C LEU A 290 -19.22 -8.68 -12.20
N GLY A 291 -18.04 -9.07 -11.72
CA GLY A 291 -16.84 -8.21 -11.80
C GLY A 291 -16.45 -7.83 -13.24
N HIS A 292 -16.97 -8.57 -14.23
CA HIS A 292 -16.86 -8.28 -15.66
C HIS A 292 -17.42 -6.90 -16.02
N VAL A 293 -18.53 -6.49 -15.40
CA VAL A 293 -19.25 -5.26 -15.78
C VAL A 293 -18.44 -4.00 -15.48
N LEU A 294 -17.68 -3.96 -14.37
CA LEU A 294 -16.88 -2.78 -14.02
C LEU A 294 -15.67 -2.58 -14.93
N LEU A 295 -15.05 -3.66 -15.40
CA LEU A 295 -13.89 -3.58 -16.30
C LEU A 295 -14.31 -3.37 -17.77
N ASP A 296 -15.44 -3.95 -18.19
CA ASP A 296 -15.98 -3.72 -19.54
C ASP A 296 -16.52 -2.28 -19.70
N ILE A 297 -16.96 -1.61 -18.62
CA ILE A 297 -17.31 -0.16 -18.64
C ILE A 297 -16.06 0.72 -18.85
N MET A 298 -14.87 0.28 -18.47
CA MET A 298 -13.63 1.03 -18.66
C MET A 298 -13.08 0.95 -20.10
N ASP A 299 -13.55 0.00 -20.91
CA ASP A 299 -13.12 -0.20 -22.30
C ASP A 299 -13.87 0.73 -23.28
N LEU A 300 -14.77 1.60 -22.79
CA LEU A 300 -15.41 2.66 -23.56
C LEU A 300 -14.68 3.99 -23.32
N ASP A 301 -13.72 4.26 -24.19
CA ASP A 301 -13.26 5.60 -24.58
C ASP A 301 -12.69 6.53 -23.50
N GLY A 302 -11.62 6.16 -22.79
CA GLY A 302 -10.70 7.15 -22.21
C GLY A 302 -11.33 8.23 -21.33
N VAL A 303 -12.51 7.97 -20.75
CA VAL A 303 -13.23 8.95 -19.95
C VAL A 303 -12.69 8.91 -18.52
N GLU A 304 -12.23 10.06 -18.03
CA GLU A 304 -12.01 10.29 -16.61
C GLU A 304 -13.28 9.94 -15.84
N VAL A 305 -13.28 8.80 -15.14
CA VAL A 305 -14.38 8.46 -14.25
C VAL A 305 -14.22 9.27 -12.97
N ILE A 306 -14.86 10.43 -12.98
CA ILE A 306 -15.21 11.24 -11.82
C ILE A 306 -15.71 10.30 -10.72
N ARG A 307 -15.08 10.38 -9.54
CA ARG A 307 -15.45 9.76 -8.25
C ARG A 307 -16.85 9.10 -8.27
N LEU A 308 -16.90 7.81 -8.55
CA LEU A 308 -18.08 7.02 -8.27
C LEU A 308 -18.21 6.90 -6.75
N ARG A 309 -19.15 7.67 -6.18
CA ARG A 309 -19.63 7.47 -4.81
C ARG A 309 -19.95 5.98 -4.61
N PRO A 310 -19.73 5.42 -3.41
CA PRO A 310 -20.04 4.03 -3.14
C PRO A 310 -21.52 3.76 -3.44
N PHE A 311 -21.78 3.11 -4.57
CA PHE A 311 -23.11 2.58 -4.90
C PHE A 311 -23.38 1.45 -3.92
N SER A 312 -24.06 1.79 -2.82
CA SER A 312 -24.52 0.76 -1.89
C SER A 312 -25.64 -0.03 -2.59
N TYR A 313 -25.44 -1.33 -2.73
CA TYR A 313 -26.43 -2.26 -3.31
C TYR A 313 -27.81 -2.17 -2.63
N ARG A 314 -27.89 -1.63 -1.41
CA ARG A 314 -29.15 -1.32 -0.73
C ARG A 314 -30.06 -0.41 -1.56
N GLY A 315 -29.52 0.58 -2.28
CA GLY A 315 -30.32 1.52 -3.07
C GLY A 315 -30.99 0.89 -4.29
N VAL A 316 -30.34 -0.05 -4.97
CA VAL A 316 -30.89 -0.72 -6.16
C VAL A 316 -31.95 -1.74 -5.76
N TYR A 317 -31.74 -2.49 -4.68
CA TYR A 317 -32.77 -3.40 -4.15
C TYR A 317 -33.97 -2.63 -3.61
N LEU A 318 -33.78 -1.52 -2.90
CA LEU A 318 -34.87 -0.64 -2.49
C LEU A 318 -35.60 -0.04 -3.71
N GLY A 319 -34.87 0.42 -4.73
CA GLY A 319 -35.46 0.96 -5.95
C GLY A 319 -36.28 -0.06 -6.74
N LEU A 320 -35.79 -1.30 -6.87
CA LEU A 320 -36.53 -2.40 -7.50
C LEU A 320 -37.75 -2.81 -6.68
N LEU A 321 -37.65 -2.80 -5.34
CA LEU A 321 -38.76 -3.18 -4.46
C LEU A 321 -39.84 -2.08 -4.43
N PHE A 322 -39.45 -0.81 -4.45
CA PHE A 322 -40.38 0.32 -4.61
C PHE A 322 -40.99 0.34 -6.02
N GLY A 323 -40.21 0.08 -7.07
CA GLY A 323 -40.72 0.01 -8.44
C GLY A 323 -41.70 -1.14 -8.64
N PHE A 324 -41.41 -2.31 -8.08
CA PHE A 324 -42.31 -3.47 -8.11
C PHE A 324 -43.56 -3.22 -7.28
N GLY A 325 -43.43 -2.62 -6.09
CA GLY A 325 -44.57 -2.20 -5.26
C GLY A 325 -45.47 -1.22 -5.99
N PHE A 326 -44.88 -0.18 -6.61
CA PHE A 326 -45.61 0.83 -7.38
C PHE A 326 -46.36 0.21 -8.57
N PHE A 327 -45.71 -0.68 -9.32
CA PHE A 327 -46.31 -1.41 -10.43
C PHE A 327 -47.49 -2.28 -9.99
N LEU A 328 -47.38 -2.95 -8.83
CA LEU A 328 -48.47 -3.76 -8.28
C LEU A 328 -49.64 -2.91 -7.82
N THR A 329 -49.38 -1.77 -7.15
CA THR A 329 -50.45 -0.81 -6.81
C THR A 329 -51.09 -0.22 -8.05
N PHE A 330 -50.33 0.07 -9.09
CA PHE A 330 -50.86 0.60 -10.35
C PHE A 330 -51.76 -0.42 -11.04
N LEU A 331 -51.35 -1.69 -11.12
CA LEU A 331 -52.19 -2.79 -11.63
C LEU A 331 -53.47 -2.98 -10.81
N LEU A 332 -53.38 -2.89 -9.48
CA LEU A 332 -54.55 -2.97 -8.61
C LEU A 332 -55.53 -1.82 -8.87
N LEU A 333 -55.01 -0.59 -9.00
CA LEU A 333 -55.81 0.60 -9.29
C LEU A 333 -56.46 0.52 -10.67
N LEU A 334 -55.73 0.01 -11.67
CA LEU A 334 -56.24 -0.24 -13.02
C LEU A 334 -57.33 -1.31 -13.01
N PHE A 335 -57.15 -2.38 -12.24
CA PHE A 335 -58.16 -3.41 -12.05
C PHE A 335 -59.42 -2.88 -11.36
N LEU A 336 -59.26 -2.05 -10.32
CA LEU A 336 -60.38 -1.42 -9.61
C LEU A 336 -61.11 -0.38 -10.48
N LEU A 337 -60.39 0.38 -11.30
CA LEU A 337 -60.98 1.33 -12.26
C LEU A 337 -61.70 0.63 -13.40
N ALA A 338 -61.10 -0.43 -13.97
CA ALA A 338 -61.70 -1.20 -15.05
C ALA A 338 -62.96 -1.97 -14.62
N ASN A 339 -63.06 -2.31 -13.32
CA ASN A 339 -64.22 -2.99 -12.74
C ASN A 339 -65.05 -2.09 -11.82
N TYR A 340 -64.88 -0.76 -11.91
CA TYR A 340 -65.50 0.19 -10.99
C TYR A 340 -67.04 0.10 -11.01
N GLU A 341 -67.66 -0.08 -12.17
CA GLU A 341 -69.11 -0.24 -12.31
C GLU A 341 -69.61 -1.52 -11.63
N PHE A 342 -68.89 -2.64 -11.79
CA PHE A 342 -69.25 -3.92 -11.16
C PHE A 342 -69.08 -3.91 -9.63
N ILE A 343 -68.06 -3.20 -9.14
CA ILE A 343 -67.75 -3.07 -7.71
C ILE A 343 -68.70 -2.08 -7.03
N THR A 344 -69.12 -1.01 -7.72
CA THR A 344 -70.08 -0.04 -7.15
C THR A 344 -71.48 -0.61 -7.00
N ASP A 345 -71.94 -1.46 -7.92
CA ASP A 345 -73.23 -2.15 -7.78
C ASP A 345 -73.19 -3.20 -6.65
N PHE A 346 -72.08 -3.93 -6.51
CA PHE A 346 -71.86 -4.87 -5.40
C PHE A 346 -71.80 -4.16 -4.03
N LEU A 347 -71.16 -2.99 -3.94
CA LEU A 347 -71.05 -2.21 -2.71
C LEU A 347 -72.32 -1.40 -2.37
N ARG A 348 -73.17 -1.08 -3.35
CA ARG A 348 -74.48 -0.45 -3.13
C ARG A 348 -75.59 -1.43 -2.77
N GLY A 349 -75.31 -2.73 -2.78
CA GLY A 349 -76.27 -3.76 -2.38
C GLY A 349 -77.50 -3.81 -3.27
N GLN A 350 -77.38 -3.45 -4.55
CA GLN A 350 -78.43 -3.63 -5.54
C GLN A 350 -78.07 -4.85 -6.41
N VAL A 351 -78.53 -6.01 -5.96
CA VAL A 351 -78.69 -7.21 -6.80
C VAL A 351 -80.15 -7.32 -7.18
#